data_AF-A0A0G9MV57-F1
#
_entry.id   AF-A0A0G9MV57-F1
#
_cell.length_a   1.000
_cell.length_b   1.000
_cell.length_c   1.000
_cell.angle_alpha   90.00
_cell.angle_beta   90.00
_cell.angle_gamma   90.00
#
_symmetry.space_group_name_H-M   'P 1'
#
loop_
_entity.id
_entity.type
_entity.pdbx_description
1 polymer ?
#
loop_
_entity_poly.entity_id
_entity_poly.type
_entity_poly.pdbx_seq_one_letter_code
_entity_poly.pdbx_strand_id
1 'polypeptide(L)'
;MSEALAAKMAELSARFAAQAGVTRERLAAQREDRAAIVAEAHKLAGIAAMFGQPAIGVAALALEERAESGGDYGEEWRQLDALLAELAA
;
A
#
# COMPACT_ATOMS: atom_id res chain seq x y z
N MET A 1 -6.00 24.93 -6.55
CA MET A 1 -4.84 24.39 -5.80
C MET A 1 -3.69 25.38 -5.98
N SER A 2 -2.99 25.79 -4.92
CA SER A 2 -1.84 26.69 -5.05
C SER A 2 -0.59 25.91 -5.49
N GLU A 3 0.37 26.58 -6.13
CA GLU A 3 1.65 25.96 -6.55
C GLU A 3 2.43 25.38 -5.35
N ALA A 4 2.40 26.06 -4.20
CA ALA A 4 3.03 25.57 -2.98
C ALA A 4 2.42 24.25 -2.49
N LEU A 5 1.09 24.10 -2.59
CA LEU A 5 0.40 22.86 -2.23
C LEU A 5 0.74 21.73 -3.23
N ALA A 6 0.81 22.04 -4.53
CA ALA A 6 1.21 21.09 -5.55
C ALA A 6 2.63 20.56 -5.32
N ALA A 7 3.58 21.45 -5.02
CA ALA A 7 4.97 21.08 -4.73
C ALA A 7 5.07 20.19 -3.47
N LYS A 8 4.27 20.48 -2.43
CA LYS A 8 4.22 19.65 -1.23
C LYS A 8 3.63 18.27 -1.50
N MET A 9 2.59 18.17 -2.32
CA MET A 9 2.02 16.87 -2.69
C MET A 9 3.01 16.03 -3.53
N ALA A 10 3.75 16.66 -4.45
CA ALA A 10 4.80 15.99 -5.20
C ALA A 10 5.93 15.47 -4.29
N GLU A 11 6.36 16.27 -3.30
CA GLU A 11 7.34 15.86 -2.31
C GLU A 11 6.87 14.64 -1.49
N LEU A 12 5.61 14.67 -1.02
CA LEU A 12 5.03 13.57 -0.26
C LEU A 12 4.86 12.30 -1.09
N SER A 13 4.44 12.44 -2.35
CA SER A 13 4.35 11.31 -3.30
C SER A 13 5.72 10.67 -3.55
N ALA A 14 6.77 11.48 -3.75
CA ALA A 14 8.13 10.98 -3.92
C ALA A 14 8.64 10.24 -2.66
N ARG A 15 8.33 10.75 -1.47
CA ARG A 15 8.67 10.07 -0.20
C ARG A 15 7.94 8.73 -0.06
N PHE A 16 6.66 8.68 -0.42
CA PHE A 16 5.87 7.45 -0.43
C PHE A 16 6.49 6.41 -1.38
N ALA A 17 6.85 6.83 -2.60
CA ALA A 17 7.53 5.96 -3.57
C ALA A 17 8.87 5.43 -3.04
N ALA A 18 9.70 6.29 -2.46
CA ALA A 18 10.97 5.89 -1.84
C ALA A 18 10.80 4.90 -0.67
N GLN A 19 9.62 4.89 -0.03
CA GLN A 19 9.29 3.96 1.06
C GLN A 19 8.58 2.68 0.57
N ALA A 20 8.28 2.55 -0.72
CA ALA A 20 7.54 1.41 -1.26
C ALA A 20 8.26 0.07 -0.98
N GLY A 21 9.58 0.02 -1.19
CA GLY A 21 10.39 -1.17 -0.88
C GLY A 21 10.33 -1.59 0.60
N VAL A 22 10.46 -0.62 1.51
CA VAL A 22 10.35 -0.87 2.97
C VAL A 22 8.94 -1.34 3.35
N THR A 23 7.92 -0.79 2.69
CA THR A 23 6.52 -1.22 2.89
C THR A 23 6.33 -2.67 2.45
N ARG A 24 6.94 -3.09 1.34
CA ARG A 24 6.92 -4.51 0.90
C ARG A 24 7.56 -5.43 1.90
N GLU A 25 8.75 -5.09 2.39
CA GLU A 25 9.47 -5.89 3.39
C GLU A 25 8.66 -6.02 4.68
N ARG A 26 8.02 -4.93 5.11
CA ARG A 26 7.14 -4.94 6.29
C ARG A 26 5.94 -5.85 6.07
N LEU A 27 5.25 -5.75 4.94
CA LEU A 27 4.13 -6.65 4.61
C LEU A 27 4.61 -8.10 4.62
N ALA A 28 5.72 -8.41 3.93
CA ALA A 28 6.29 -9.76 3.86
C ALA A 28 6.60 -10.36 5.24
N ALA A 29 7.07 -9.54 6.19
CA ALA A 29 7.32 -9.98 7.56
C ALA A 29 6.03 -10.38 8.32
N GLN A 30 4.86 -9.91 7.89
CA GLN A 30 3.56 -10.22 8.49
C GLN A 30 2.84 -11.39 7.81
N ARG A 31 3.46 -12.12 6.87
CA ARG A 31 2.78 -13.15 6.06
C ARG A 31 2.05 -14.21 6.87
N GLU A 32 2.50 -14.51 8.08
CA GLU A 32 1.88 -15.50 8.97
C GLU A 32 0.90 -14.88 9.98
N ASP A 33 0.88 -13.55 10.10
CA ASP A 33 -0.01 -12.80 10.99
C ASP A 33 -1.08 -12.06 10.19
N ARG A 34 -2.21 -12.72 10.03
CA ARG A 34 -3.38 -12.19 9.31
C ARG A 34 -3.89 -10.87 9.91
N ALA A 35 -3.85 -10.71 11.24
CA ALA A 35 -4.32 -9.48 11.88
C ALA A 35 -3.37 -8.31 11.58
N ALA A 36 -2.06 -8.57 11.58
CA ALA A 36 -1.07 -7.58 11.18
C ALA A 36 -1.18 -7.21 9.69
N ILE A 37 -1.50 -8.16 8.81
CA ILE A 37 -1.78 -7.88 7.39
C ILE A 37 -2.97 -6.93 7.24
N VAL A 38 -4.10 -7.24 7.90
CA VAL A 38 -5.30 -6.37 7.87
C VAL A 38 -4.94 -4.94 8.30
N ALA A 39 -4.22 -4.79 9.42
CA ALA A 39 -3.85 -3.49 9.94
C ALA A 39 -2.93 -2.69 8.99
N GLU A 40 -1.91 -3.33 8.40
CA GLU A 40 -0.99 -2.64 7.48
C GLU A 40 -1.67 -2.33 6.13
N ALA A 41 -2.50 -3.25 5.64
CA ALA A 41 -3.29 -3.06 4.41
C ALA A 41 -4.29 -1.90 4.55
N HIS A 42 -5.01 -1.82 5.67
CA HIS A 42 -5.92 -0.72 5.98
C HIS A 42 -5.21 0.64 5.98
N LYS A 43 -4.08 0.71 6.68
CA LYS A 43 -3.27 1.93 6.72
C LYS A 43 -2.78 2.33 5.33
N LEU A 44 -2.31 1.36 4.54
CA LEU A 44 -1.81 1.59 3.19
C LEU A 44 -2.94 2.07 2.25
N ALA A 45 -4.12 1.47 2.35
CA ALA A 45 -5.31 1.88 1.60
C ALA A 45 -5.66 3.35 1.84
N GLY A 46 -5.63 3.78 3.10
CA GLY A 46 -5.96 5.16 3.49
C GLY A 46 -4.95 6.20 2.96
N ILE A 47 -3.65 5.88 2.96
CA ILE A 47 -2.62 6.87 2.60
C ILE A 47 -2.25 6.86 1.11
N ALA A 48 -2.38 5.74 0.41
CA ALA A 48 -1.90 5.60 -0.96
C ALA A 48 -2.65 6.53 -1.94
N ALA A 49 -3.96 6.66 -1.81
CA ALA A 49 -4.76 7.59 -2.61
C ALA A 49 -4.37 9.06 -2.37
N MET A 50 -4.05 9.42 -1.12
CA MET A 50 -3.61 10.77 -0.77
C MET A 50 -2.27 11.15 -1.43
N PHE A 51 -1.41 10.16 -1.70
CA PHE A 51 -0.11 10.35 -2.32
C PHE A 51 -0.10 10.07 -3.83
N GLY A 52 -1.27 10.02 -4.46
CA GLY A 52 -1.39 9.86 -5.91
C GLY A 52 -1.23 8.43 -6.41
N GLN A 53 -1.36 7.43 -5.53
CA GLN A 53 -1.21 6.00 -5.84
C GLN A 53 -2.53 5.24 -5.59
N PRO A 54 -3.64 5.59 -6.30
CA PRO A 54 -4.95 4.99 -6.04
C PRO A 54 -5.00 3.48 -6.30
N ALA A 55 -4.23 2.97 -7.27
CA ALA A 55 -4.18 1.54 -7.56
C ALA A 55 -3.63 0.72 -6.39
N ILE A 56 -2.59 1.23 -5.71
CA ILE A 56 -2.04 0.62 -4.48
C ILE A 56 -3.10 0.67 -3.39
N GLY A 57 -3.83 1.77 -3.26
CA GLY A 57 -4.89 1.90 -2.26
C GLY A 57 -6.00 0.86 -2.45
N VAL A 58 -6.46 0.66 -3.68
CA VAL A 58 -7.47 -0.35 -4.02
C VAL A 58 -6.96 -1.77 -3.76
N ALA A 59 -5.72 -2.08 -4.18
CA ALA A 59 -5.14 -3.40 -3.95
C ALA A 59 -4.94 -3.70 -2.45
N ALA A 60 -4.57 -2.69 -1.66
CA ALA A 60 -4.45 -2.81 -0.21
C ALA A 60 -5.81 -3.06 0.45
N LEU A 61 -6.86 -2.34 0.03
CA LEU A 61 -8.21 -2.58 0.54
C LEU A 61 -8.72 -4.00 0.19
N ALA A 62 -8.47 -4.48 -1.03
CA ALA A 62 -8.83 -5.84 -1.41
C ALA A 62 -8.12 -6.89 -0.56
N LEU A 63 -6.82 -6.68 -0.27
CA LEU A 63 -6.06 -7.53 0.64
C LEU A 63 -6.63 -7.51 2.07
N GLU A 64 -6.97 -6.32 2.58
CA GLU A 64 -7.61 -6.13 3.88
C GLU A 64 -8.91 -6.94 3.97
N GLU A 65 -9.85 -6.70 3.06
CA GLU A 65 -11.16 -7.35 3.03
C GLU A 65 -11.02 -8.88 2.96
N ARG A 66 -10.11 -9.38 2.13
CA ARG A 66 -9.90 -10.82 1.96
C ARG A 66 -9.21 -11.46 3.17
N ALA A 67 -8.25 -10.75 3.76
CA ALA A 67 -7.59 -11.18 4.98
C ALA A 67 -8.59 -11.21 6.15
N GLU A 68 -9.44 -10.20 6.29
CA GLU A 68 -10.46 -10.10 7.34
C GLU A 68 -11.55 -11.18 7.20
N SER A 69 -11.95 -11.52 5.96
CA SER A 69 -12.95 -12.56 5.71
C SER A 69 -12.46 -13.99 6.01
N GLY A 70 -11.20 -14.17 6.43
CA GLY A 70 -10.61 -15.48 6.72
C GLY A 70 -10.26 -16.32 5.48
N GLY A 71 -10.39 -15.78 4.27
CA GLY A 71 -10.09 -16.49 3.03
C GLY A 71 -8.60 -16.60 2.71
N ASP A 72 -8.25 -17.38 1.68
CA ASP A 72 -6.94 -17.25 1.01
C ASP A 72 -6.87 -15.87 0.32
N TYR A 73 -5.85 -15.09 0.65
CA TYR A 73 -5.59 -13.74 0.16
C TYR A 73 -4.34 -13.66 -0.73
N GLY A 74 -3.85 -14.80 -1.22
CA GLY A 74 -2.60 -14.87 -1.98
C GLY A 74 -2.63 -14.13 -3.31
N GLU A 75 -3.81 -13.93 -3.92
CA GLU A 75 -3.95 -13.16 -5.17
C GLU A 75 -3.79 -11.67 -4.91
N GLU A 76 -4.57 -11.14 -3.96
CA GLU A 76 -4.56 -9.75 -3.53
C GLU A 76 -3.18 -9.36 -3.01
N TRP A 77 -2.53 -10.27 -2.28
CA TRP A 77 -1.14 -10.11 -1.86
C TRP A 77 -0.20 -9.90 -3.04
N ARG A 78 -0.23 -10.80 -4.05
CA ARG A 78 0.67 -10.72 -5.21
C ARG A 78 0.41 -9.45 -6.02
N GLN A 79 -0.86 -9.04 -6.12
CA GLN A 79 -1.24 -7.83 -6.82
C GLN A 79 -0.68 -6.58 -6.12
N LEU A 80 -0.84 -6.50 -4.79
CA LEU A 80 -0.29 -5.39 -4.02
C LEU A 80 1.25 -5.37 -4.06
N ASP A 81 1.89 -6.54 -3.94
CA ASP A 81 3.35 -6.66 -4.01
C ASP A 81 3.90 -6.19 -5.36
N ALA A 82 3.24 -6.55 -6.47
CA ALA A 82 3.63 -6.13 -7.80
C ALA A 82 3.56 -4.60 -7.98
N LEU A 83 2.49 -3.96 -7.49
CA LEU A 83 2.35 -2.50 -7.57
C LEU A 83 3.39 -1.77 -6.72
N LEU A 84 3.66 -2.27 -5.52
CA LEU A 84 4.73 -1.71 -4.68
C LEU A 84 6.12 -1.96 -5.28
N ALA A 85 6.31 -3.07 -6.00
CA ALA A 85 7.56 -3.37 -6.71
C ALA A 85 7.81 -2.38 -7.85
N GLU A 86 6.77 -2.11 -8.64
CA GLU A 86 6.81 -1.13 -9.74
C GLU A 86 7.07 0.28 -9.22
N LEU A 87 6.46 0.65 -8.09
CA LEU A 87 6.67 1.97 -7.48
C LEU A 87 8.07 2.15 -6.89
N ALA A 88 8.72 1.07 -6.48
CA ALA A 88 10.07 1.09 -5.88
C ALA A 88 11.21 1.05 -6.92
N ALA A 89 10.89 0.81 -8.20
CA ALA A 89 11.85 0.68 -9.30
C ALA A 89 12.24 2.05 -9.89
#